data_AF-A0A7V5STJ8-F1
#
_entry.id   AF-A0A7V5STJ8-F1
#
_cell.length_a   1.000
_cell.length_b   1.000
_cell.length_c   1.000
_cell.angle_alpha   90.00
_cell.angle_beta   90.00
_cell.angle_gamma   90.00
#
_symmetry.space_group_name_H-M   'P 1'
#
loop_
_entity.id
_entity.type
_entity.pdbx_description
1 polymer ?
#
loop_
_entity_poly.entity_id
_entity_poly.type
_entity_poly.pdbx_seq_one_letter_code
_entity_poly.pdbx_strand_id
1 'polypeptide(L)'
;MINSLGNALTFLGFGYCNYYRQPYSPILKSLELPYPSGAAVAIKMIVLVKAGLFDEIFFMYHEDVDLGWRLRLLGFKIILEPKSIVYHQYNFSKADYKYYYMERNRLWVYGKNYKLPTLIIFLPTFLLMELGIIFFAWRHHWLKYKLTGYWWLIKNWRRLLIERRKIKKMRQVSDREILKLLVAEIKFQEVDNFILNRIVNPLMTIYLWVAKQIIFW
;
A
#
# COMPACT_ATOMS: atom_id res chain seq x y z
N MET A 1 -5.67 3.15 23.14
CA MET A 1 -6.21 3.32 21.78
C MET A 1 -5.53 2.33 20.85
N ILE A 2 -6.21 1.88 19.80
CA ILE A 2 -5.64 0.95 18.82
C ILE A 2 -4.61 1.68 17.93
N ASN A 3 -3.43 1.08 17.72
CA ASN A 3 -2.46 1.52 16.71
C ASN A 3 -2.76 0.88 15.34
N SER A 4 -2.93 -0.44 15.29
CA SER A 4 -3.43 -1.16 14.12
C SER A 4 -4.18 -2.41 14.56
N LEU A 5 -5.34 -2.67 13.96
CA LEU A 5 -6.06 -3.94 14.08
C LEU A 5 -6.17 -4.57 12.68
N GLY A 6 -5.00 -4.75 12.07
CA GLY A 6 -4.84 -5.13 10.67
C GLY A 6 -4.72 -3.91 9.76
N ASN A 7 -3.94 -4.08 8.68
CA ASN A 7 -3.70 -3.02 7.71
C ASN A 7 -4.60 -3.19 6.48
N ALA A 8 -4.94 -2.07 5.84
CA ALA A 8 -5.64 -2.03 4.57
C ALA A 8 -4.77 -1.38 3.50
N LEU A 9 -4.87 -1.87 2.27
CA LEU A 9 -4.14 -1.36 1.13
C LEU A 9 -5.12 -1.03 0.01
N THR A 10 -5.09 0.20 -0.46
CA THR A 10 -5.89 0.59 -1.61
C THR A 10 -5.31 0.04 -2.91
N PHE A 11 -6.15 -0.11 -3.94
CA PHE A 11 -5.66 -0.53 -5.25
C PHE A 11 -4.66 0.45 -5.90
N LEU A 12 -4.58 1.70 -5.43
CA LEU A 12 -3.59 2.72 -5.83
C LEU A 12 -2.33 2.78 -4.93
N GLY A 13 -2.17 1.82 -4.00
CA GLY A 13 -0.96 1.64 -3.20
C GLY A 13 -0.91 2.44 -1.88
N PHE A 14 -1.98 3.12 -1.48
CA PHE A 14 -2.06 3.73 -0.15
C PHE A 14 -2.32 2.66 0.90
N GLY A 15 -1.34 2.42 1.77
CA GLY A 15 -1.47 1.57 2.95
C GLY A 15 -1.86 2.41 4.18
N TYR A 16 -2.75 1.88 5.02
CA TYR A 16 -3.13 2.50 6.29
C TYR A 16 -3.54 1.46 7.33
N CYS A 17 -3.54 1.87 8.60
CA CYS A 17 -3.93 1.02 9.73
C CYS A 17 -5.45 1.09 9.95
N ASN A 18 -6.12 -0.06 10.01
CA ASN A 18 -7.54 -0.09 10.37
C ASN A 18 -7.71 0.19 11.87
N TYR A 19 -8.81 0.85 12.23
CA TYR A 19 -9.18 1.18 13.61
C TYR A 19 -8.18 2.08 14.35
N TYR A 20 -7.29 2.78 13.61
CA TYR A 20 -6.32 3.69 14.21
C TYR A 20 -7.00 4.74 15.11
N ARG A 21 -6.44 4.92 16.31
CA ARG A 21 -6.94 5.82 17.39
C ARG A 21 -8.34 5.52 17.91
N GLN A 22 -8.97 4.44 17.51
CA GLN A 22 -10.25 4.02 18.08
C GLN A 22 -10.05 3.36 19.46
N PRO A 23 -11.07 3.37 20.32
CA PRO A 23 -11.08 2.55 21.53
C PRO A 23 -10.83 1.08 21.20
N TYR A 24 -10.11 0.37 22.07
CA TYR A 24 -9.89 -1.06 21.86
C TYR A 24 -11.21 -1.82 21.98
N SER A 25 -11.53 -2.60 20.95
CA SER A 25 -12.64 -3.54 20.95
C SER A 25 -12.12 -4.90 20.49
N PRO A 26 -12.35 -5.98 21.25
CA PRO A 26 -11.84 -7.29 20.89
C PRO A 26 -12.54 -7.81 19.63
N ILE A 27 -11.77 -7.95 18.54
CA ILE A 27 -12.20 -8.73 17.38
C ILE A 27 -11.83 -10.19 17.64
N LEU A 28 -12.78 -11.11 17.52
CA LEU A 28 -12.55 -12.53 17.81
C LEU A 28 -12.16 -13.36 16.58
N LYS A 29 -12.27 -12.79 15.38
CA LYS A 29 -12.06 -13.51 14.12
C LYS A 29 -10.71 -13.18 13.51
N SER A 30 -9.94 -14.21 13.18
CA SER A 30 -8.74 -14.06 12.36
C SER A 30 -9.12 -13.56 10.96
N LEU A 31 -8.41 -12.52 10.49
CA LEU A 31 -8.69 -11.88 9.21
C LEU A 31 -7.49 -11.98 8.28
N GLU A 32 -7.77 -12.15 6.99
CA GLU A 32 -6.75 -12.17 5.96
C GLU A 32 -6.44 -10.74 5.50
N LEU A 33 -5.16 -10.33 5.54
CA LEU A 33 -4.72 -8.94 5.33
C LEU A 33 -3.88 -8.76 4.07
N PRO A 34 -3.98 -7.65 3.31
CA PRO A 34 -3.13 -7.43 2.13
C PRO A 34 -1.62 -7.41 2.46
N TYR A 35 -1.24 -6.85 3.61
CA TYR A 35 0.13 -6.79 4.10
C TYR A 35 0.15 -6.73 5.65
N PRO A 36 1.25 -7.11 6.33
CA PRO A 36 1.32 -7.05 7.79
C PRO A 36 1.72 -5.64 8.25
N SER A 37 1.62 -5.35 9.55
CA SER A 37 2.30 -4.18 10.11
C SER A 37 3.74 -4.55 10.45
N GLY A 38 4.71 -3.75 9.99
CA GLY A 38 6.12 -3.92 10.37
C GLY A 38 6.37 -3.87 11.88
N ALA A 39 5.48 -3.22 12.65
CA ALA A 39 5.62 -3.08 14.11
C ALA A 39 5.33 -4.37 14.89
N ALA A 40 4.54 -5.29 14.32
CA ALA A 40 4.13 -6.53 14.99
C ALA A 40 3.83 -7.63 13.95
N VAL A 41 4.87 -8.38 13.57
CA VAL A 41 4.75 -9.47 12.59
C VAL A 41 5.71 -10.60 12.91
N ALA A 42 5.25 -11.85 12.74
CA ALA A 42 6.09 -13.04 12.75
C ALA A 42 6.04 -13.71 11.38
N ILE A 43 7.21 -13.94 10.77
CA ILE A 43 7.33 -14.55 9.44
C ILE A 43 8.32 -15.71 9.54
N LYS A 44 7.96 -16.87 9.00
CA LYS A 44 8.88 -18.01 8.89
C LYS A 44 10.09 -17.60 8.03
N MET A 45 11.31 -17.87 8.50
CA MET A 45 12.53 -17.48 7.79
C MET A 45 12.55 -17.96 6.34
N ILE A 46 12.18 -19.22 6.09
CA ILE A 46 12.12 -19.79 4.73
C ILE A 46 11.15 -19.04 3.81
N VAL A 47 10.06 -18.49 4.35
CA VAL A 47 9.08 -17.69 3.59
C VAL A 47 9.64 -16.31 3.28
N LEU A 48 10.33 -15.69 4.24
CA LEU A 48 11.00 -14.39 4.04
C LEU A 48 12.11 -14.47 3.01
N VAL A 49 12.95 -15.51 3.06
CA VAL A 49 14.01 -15.78 2.08
C VAL A 49 13.41 -16.02 0.69
N LYS A 50 12.33 -16.81 0.58
CA LYS A 50 11.64 -17.04 -0.70
C LYS A 50 11.06 -15.76 -1.31
N ALA A 51 10.66 -14.79 -0.48
CA ALA A 51 10.20 -13.48 -0.92
C ALA A 51 11.32 -12.57 -1.41
N GLY A 52 12.58 -12.88 -1.11
CA GLY A 52 13.74 -12.03 -1.41
C GLY A 52 14.05 -10.99 -0.33
N LEU A 53 13.72 -11.29 0.94
CA LEU A 53 13.96 -10.42 2.11
C LEU A 53 13.29 -9.03 1.97
N PHE A 54 13.80 -8.01 2.65
CA PHE A 54 13.42 -6.61 2.45
C PHE A 54 14.21 -6.00 1.29
N ASP A 55 13.57 -5.11 0.52
CA ASP A 55 14.24 -4.37 -0.55
C ASP A 55 14.96 -3.15 0.06
N GLU A 56 16.28 -3.15 0.00
CA GLU A 56 17.16 -2.14 0.62
C GLU A 56 16.98 -0.72 0.06
N ILE A 57 16.16 -0.54 -0.98
CA ILE A 57 15.81 0.77 -1.51
C ILE A 57 14.92 1.58 -0.55
N PHE A 58 14.23 0.88 0.36
CA PHE A 58 13.36 1.47 1.36
C PHE A 58 14.17 1.80 2.61
N PHE A 59 14.24 3.09 2.95
CA PHE A 59 14.75 3.53 4.24
C PHE A 59 13.65 3.52 5.32
N MET A 60 12.47 4.02 4.97
CA MET A 60 11.26 4.03 5.80
C MET A 60 10.02 4.10 4.92
N TYR A 61 8.89 3.62 5.46
CA TYR A 61 7.58 3.52 4.82
C TYR A 61 7.51 2.56 3.64
N HIS A 62 6.41 1.80 3.57
CA HIS A 62 6.07 0.85 2.51
C HIS A 62 7.03 -0.35 2.36
N GLU A 63 8.04 -0.50 3.21
CA GLU A 63 8.86 -1.71 3.25
C GLU A 63 8.03 -2.94 3.64
N ASP A 64 7.09 -2.77 4.57
CA ASP A 64 6.13 -3.78 5.00
C ASP A 64 5.04 -4.02 3.93
N VAL A 65 4.59 -2.97 3.26
CA VAL A 65 3.67 -3.06 2.11
C VAL A 65 4.30 -3.86 0.97
N ASP A 66 5.54 -3.55 0.57
CA ASP A 66 6.26 -4.24 -0.49
C ASP A 66 6.46 -5.73 -0.15
N LEU A 67 6.94 -6.01 1.07
CA LEU A 67 7.13 -7.39 1.52
C LEU A 67 5.80 -8.15 1.58
N GLY A 68 4.76 -7.56 2.17
CA GLY A 68 3.44 -8.16 2.22
C GLY A 68 2.88 -8.47 0.84
N TRP A 69 2.97 -7.52 -0.09
CA TRP A 69 2.52 -7.72 -1.47
C TRP A 69 3.30 -8.84 -2.16
N ARG A 70 4.63 -8.89 -2.00
CA ARG A 70 5.46 -9.97 -2.54
C ARG A 70 5.09 -11.34 -1.97
N LEU A 71 4.81 -11.42 -0.67
CA LEU A 71 4.32 -12.65 -0.03
C LEU A 71 2.97 -13.08 -0.61
N ARG A 72 2.06 -12.14 -0.84
CA ARG A 72 0.78 -12.39 -1.52
C ARG A 72 0.98 -12.91 -2.94
N LEU A 73 1.89 -12.30 -3.70
CA LEU A 73 2.22 -12.74 -5.06
C LEU A 73 2.81 -14.16 -5.10
N LEU A 74 3.45 -14.60 -4.03
CA LEU A 74 3.96 -15.96 -3.85
C LEU A 74 2.91 -16.97 -3.34
N GLY A 75 1.65 -16.54 -3.14
CA GLY A 75 0.58 -17.41 -2.65
C GLY A 75 0.52 -17.56 -1.14
N PHE A 76 1.36 -16.84 -0.38
CA PHE A 76 1.29 -16.88 1.08
C PHE A 76 0.13 -16.03 1.61
N LYS A 77 -0.43 -16.50 2.72
CA LYS A 77 -1.44 -15.76 3.48
C LYS A 77 -0.79 -14.94 4.59
N ILE A 78 -1.38 -13.79 4.85
CA ILE A 78 -1.03 -12.89 5.94
C ILE A 78 -2.28 -12.78 6.80
N ILE A 79 -2.18 -13.22 8.05
CA ILE A 79 -3.32 -13.38 8.94
C ILE A 79 -3.13 -12.48 10.16
N LEU A 80 -4.18 -11.75 10.52
CA LEU A 80 -4.31 -11.09 11.81
C LEU A 80 -4.65 -12.14 12.87
N GLU A 81 -3.77 -12.33 13.85
CA GLU A 81 -4.06 -13.14 15.04
C GLU A 81 -4.57 -12.21 16.16
N PRO A 82 -5.89 -12.15 16.43
CA PRO A 82 -6.45 -11.18 17.35
C PRO A 82 -6.01 -11.36 18.80
N LYS A 83 -5.55 -12.57 19.19
CA LYS A 83 -5.04 -12.83 20.54
C LYS A 83 -3.58 -12.40 20.73
N SER A 84 -2.86 -12.10 19.65
CA SER A 84 -1.48 -11.64 19.71
C SER A 84 -1.45 -10.11 19.84
N ILE A 85 -1.23 -9.63 21.07
CA ILE A 85 -1.25 -8.19 21.40
C ILE A 85 0.17 -7.68 21.64
N VAL A 86 0.57 -6.64 20.91
CA VAL A 86 1.86 -5.95 21.06
C VAL A 86 1.61 -4.49 21.41
N TYR A 87 2.31 -3.98 22.42
CA TYR A 87 2.26 -2.56 22.80
C TYR A 87 3.32 -1.78 22.02
N HIS A 88 2.87 -0.87 21.17
CA HIS A 88 3.72 -0.06 20.31
C HIS A 88 3.82 1.37 20.85
N GLN A 89 5.03 1.77 21.28
CA GLN A 89 5.31 3.17 21.61
C GLN A 89 5.43 3.99 20.32
N TYR A 90 4.30 4.50 19.86
CA TYR A 90 4.19 5.17 18.58
C TYR A 90 4.29 6.70 18.73
N ASN A 91 5.40 7.26 18.23
CA ASN A 91 5.58 8.71 18.10
C ASN A 91 5.63 9.08 16.61
N PHE A 92 4.58 9.74 16.11
CA PHE A 92 4.55 10.17 14.72
C PHE A 92 5.42 11.43 14.52
N SER A 93 6.55 11.28 13.83
CA SER A 93 7.40 12.42 13.49
C SER A 93 6.70 13.36 12.50
N LYS A 94 6.78 14.66 12.78
CA LYS A 94 6.22 15.72 11.93
C LYS A 94 7.17 16.17 10.82
N ALA A 95 8.29 15.48 10.60
CA ALA A 95 9.25 15.92 9.59
C ALA A 95 8.72 15.75 8.16
N ASP A 96 8.72 16.82 7.37
CA ASP A 96 8.12 16.85 6.04
C ASP A 96 8.81 15.92 5.03
N TYR A 97 10.08 15.55 5.26
CA TYR A 97 10.78 14.60 4.40
C TYR A 97 10.14 13.21 4.38
N LYS A 98 9.26 12.88 5.34
CA LYS A 98 8.48 11.65 5.31
C LYS A 98 7.62 11.54 4.05
N TYR A 99 7.08 12.66 3.56
CA TYR A 99 6.25 12.68 2.37
C TYR A 99 7.02 12.26 1.12
N TYR A 100 8.33 12.56 1.06
CA TYR A 100 9.20 12.06 0.00
C TYR A 100 9.23 10.53 0.00
N TYR A 101 9.49 9.91 1.15
CA TYR A 101 9.56 8.45 1.24
C TYR A 101 8.19 7.80 1.01
N MET A 102 7.12 8.30 1.65
CA MET A 102 5.76 7.77 1.48
C MET A 102 5.31 7.78 0.02
N GLU A 103 5.48 8.90 -0.69
CA GLU A 103 5.02 9.02 -2.07
C GLU A 103 5.92 8.29 -3.05
N ARG A 104 7.25 8.43 -2.93
CA ARG A 104 8.21 7.71 -3.77
C ARG A 104 8.01 6.20 -3.64
N ASN A 105 7.90 5.69 -2.42
CA ASN A 105 7.82 4.26 -2.15
C ASN A 105 6.46 3.70 -2.56
N ARG A 106 5.35 4.43 -2.34
CA ARG A 106 4.03 4.05 -2.85
C ARG A 106 4.06 3.80 -4.35
N LEU A 107 4.60 4.75 -5.11
CA LEU A 107 4.68 4.67 -6.57
C LEU A 107 5.62 3.55 -7.02
N TRP A 108 6.74 3.34 -6.31
CA TRP A 108 7.64 2.22 -6.57
C TRP A 108 6.93 0.87 -6.38
N VAL A 109 6.28 0.65 -5.23
CA VAL A 109 5.55 -0.59 -4.92
C VAL A 109 4.41 -0.82 -5.90
N TYR A 110 3.61 0.21 -6.17
CA TYR A 110 2.52 0.18 -7.15
C TYR A 110 3.02 -0.22 -8.54
N GLY A 111 4.06 0.47 -9.02
CA GLY A 111 4.68 0.22 -10.31
C GLY A 111 5.52 -1.05 -10.38
N LYS A 112 5.97 -1.62 -9.26
CA LYS A 112 6.76 -2.87 -9.20
C LYS A 112 5.87 -4.10 -9.23
N ASN A 113 4.77 -4.09 -8.47
CA ASN A 113 4.03 -5.30 -8.16
C ASN A 113 2.91 -5.64 -9.15
N TYR A 114 2.19 -4.67 -9.72
CA TYR A 114 1.13 -4.97 -10.70
C TYR A 114 1.63 -5.41 -12.08
N LYS A 115 0.84 -6.24 -12.77
CA LYS A 115 1.07 -6.48 -14.20
C LYS A 115 0.79 -5.21 -15.01
N LEU A 116 1.47 -5.06 -16.15
CA LEU A 116 1.32 -3.87 -17.00
C LEU A 116 -0.13 -3.62 -17.45
N PRO A 117 -0.93 -4.63 -17.85
CA PRO A 117 -2.33 -4.40 -18.21
C PRO A 117 -3.18 -3.86 -17.05
N THR A 118 -2.91 -4.28 -15.81
CA THR A 118 -3.57 -3.72 -14.61
C THR A 118 -3.22 -2.25 -14.42
N LEU A 119 -1.96 -1.88 -14.59
CA LEU A 119 -1.51 -0.49 -14.52
C LEU A 119 -2.18 0.38 -15.59
N ILE A 120 -2.38 -0.15 -16.80
CA ILE A 120 -3.06 0.55 -17.90
C ILE A 120 -4.53 0.76 -17.54
N ILE A 121 -5.21 -0.27 -17.04
CA ILE A 121 -6.60 -0.14 -16.59
C ILE A 121 -6.68 0.97 -15.57
N PHE A 122 -5.88 0.90 -14.49
CA PHE A 122 -5.87 1.86 -13.39
C PHE A 122 -5.32 3.26 -13.72
N LEU A 123 -4.79 3.48 -14.92
CA LEU A 123 -4.17 4.75 -15.30
C LEU A 123 -5.08 5.98 -15.11
N PRO A 124 -6.37 5.97 -15.49
CA PRO A 124 -7.22 7.15 -15.36
C PRO A 124 -7.46 7.56 -13.90
N THR A 125 -7.76 6.59 -13.02
CA THR A 125 -7.96 6.85 -11.59
C THR A 125 -6.66 7.19 -10.88
N PHE A 126 -5.56 6.56 -11.29
CA PHE A 126 -4.23 6.92 -10.84
C PHE A 126 -3.90 8.39 -11.16
N LEU A 127 -4.09 8.85 -12.40
CA LEU A 127 -3.82 10.24 -12.78
C LEU A 127 -4.68 11.23 -12.01
N LEU A 128 -5.98 10.95 -11.85
CA LEU A 128 -6.88 11.80 -11.06
C LEU A 128 -6.41 11.92 -9.61
N MET A 129 -6.02 10.79 -8.99
CA MET A 129 -5.51 10.77 -7.63
C MET A 129 -4.17 11.51 -7.51
N GLU A 130 -3.26 11.33 -8.47
CA GLU A 130 -1.97 12.05 -8.48
C GLU A 130 -2.18 13.56 -8.56
N LEU A 131 -3.11 14.04 -9.39
CA LEU A 131 -3.45 15.46 -9.46
C LEU A 131 -3.97 15.98 -8.11
N GLY A 132 -4.86 15.23 -7.46
CA GLY A 132 -5.36 15.56 -6.13
C GLY A 132 -4.24 15.65 -5.08
N ILE A 133 -3.28 14.72 -5.12
CA ILE A 133 -2.14 14.71 -4.20
C ILE A 133 -1.16 15.83 -4.50
N ILE A 134 -0.91 16.16 -5.78
CA ILE A 134 -0.06 17.30 -6.14
C ILE A 134 -0.69 18.60 -5.62
N PHE A 135 -2.00 18.78 -5.81
CA PHE A 135 -2.74 19.93 -5.29
C PHE A 135 -2.67 19.99 -3.76
N PHE A 136 -2.90 18.87 -3.09
CA PHE A 136 -2.76 18.77 -1.63
C PHE A 136 -1.34 19.08 -1.16
N ALA A 137 -0.32 18.55 -1.84
CA ALA A 137 1.09 18.80 -1.54
C ALA A 137 1.49 20.26 -1.70
N TRP A 138 0.94 20.94 -2.70
CA TRP A 138 1.09 22.37 -2.87
C TRP A 138 0.43 23.15 -1.73
N ARG A 139 -0.82 22.82 -1.41
CA ARG A 139 -1.60 23.51 -0.36
C ARG A 139 -1.00 23.36 1.05
N HIS A 140 -0.30 22.25 1.30
CA HIS A 140 0.33 21.90 2.57
C HIS A 140 1.86 22.04 2.54
N HIS A 141 2.43 22.77 1.58
CA HIS A 141 3.85 23.16 1.52
C HIS A 141 4.88 22.04 1.44
N TRP A 142 4.51 20.85 0.94
CA TRP A 142 5.43 19.71 0.75
C TRP A 142 5.61 19.30 -0.71
N LEU A 143 5.14 20.09 -1.68
CA LEU A 143 5.24 19.81 -3.13
C LEU A 143 6.68 19.46 -3.59
N LYS A 144 7.70 20.12 -3.01
CA LYS A 144 9.12 19.80 -3.26
C LYS A 144 9.42 18.31 -3.04
N TYR A 145 8.89 17.71 -1.98
CA TYR A 145 9.10 16.29 -1.66
C TYR A 145 8.38 15.36 -2.65
N LYS A 146 7.22 15.77 -3.15
CA LYS A 146 6.51 15.04 -4.21
C LYS A 146 7.31 15.04 -5.53
N LEU A 147 7.76 16.21 -5.98
CA LEU A 147 8.51 16.37 -7.23
C LEU A 147 9.87 15.67 -7.18
N THR A 148 10.58 15.76 -6.05
CA THR A 148 11.84 15.02 -5.84
C THR A 148 11.63 13.51 -5.85
N GLY A 149 10.50 13.02 -5.32
CA GLY A 149 10.09 11.62 -5.43
C GLY A 149 9.90 11.18 -6.89
N TYR A 150 9.19 11.96 -7.71
CA TYR A 150 9.04 11.69 -9.15
C TYR A 150 10.38 11.66 -9.88
N TRP A 151 11.23 12.66 -9.64
CA TRP A 151 12.55 12.70 -10.27
C TRP A 151 13.42 11.50 -9.89
N TRP A 152 13.35 11.06 -8.63
CA TRP A 152 14.03 9.85 -8.20
C TRP A 152 13.51 8.60 -8.93
N LEU A 153 12.19 8.48 -9.14
CA LEU A 153 11.60 7.37 -9.90
C LEU A 153 12.06 7.39 -11.36
N ILE A 154 12.07 8.57 -11.99
CA ILE A 154 12.59 8.76 -13.35
C ILE A 154 14.06 8.37 -13.42
N LYS A 155 14.89 8.68 -12.43
CA LYS A 155 16.30 8.25 -12.41
C LYS A 155 16.47 6.74 -12.21
N ASN A 156 15.56 6.11 -11.48
CA ASN A 156 15.66 4.69 -11.09
C ASN A 156 14.78 3.75 -11.94
N TRP A 157 14.22 4.22 -13.06
CA TRP A 157 13.31 3.44 -13.91
C TRP A 157 13.90 2.11 -14.39
N ARG A 158 15.21 2.07 -14.70
CA ARG A 158 15.89 0.83 -15.11
C ARG A 158 15.90 -0.20 -13.99
N ARG A 159 16.15 0.23 -12.74
CA ARG A 159 16.07 -0.64 -11.56
C ARG A 159 14.63 -1.11 -11.35
N LEU A 160 13.64 -0.25 -11.54
CA LEU A 160 12.23 -0.65 -11.48
C LEU A 160 11.92 -1.75 -12.50
N LEU A 161 12.42 -1.66 -13.73
CA LEU A 161 12.23 -2.72 -14.73
C LEU A 161 12.90 -4.05 -14.33
N ILE A 162 14.07 -4.00 -13.71
CA ILE A 162 14.76 -5.19 -13.17
C ILE A 162 13.89 -5.83 -12.07
N GLU A 163 13.41 -5.02 -11.12
CA GLU A 163 12.53 -5.51 -10.06
C GLU A 163 11.22 -6.08 -10.60
N ARG A 164 10.59 -5.43 -11.60
CA ARG A 164 9.41 -5.97 -12.28
C ARG A 164 9.66 -7.34 -12.92
N ARG A 165 10.85 -7.57 -13.49
CA ARG A 165 11.24 -8.88 -14.02
C ARG A 165 11.37 -9.92 -12.92
N LYS A 166 11.95 -9.56 -11.76
CA LYS A 166 12.02 -10.46 -10.59
C LYS A 166 10.62 -10.84 -10.11
N ILE A 167 9.74 -9.85 -9.92
CA ILE A 167 8.34 -10.07 -9.55
C ILE A 167 7.63 -10.98 -10.56
N LYS A 168 7.78 -10.71 -11.86
CA LYS A 168 7.17 -11.53 -12.91
C LYS A 168 7.62 -13.00 -12.82
N LYS A 169 8.89 -13.26 -12.53
CA LYS A 169 9.44 -14.62 -12.40
C LYS A 169 8.93 -15.36 -11.17
N MET A 170 8.82 -14.68 -10.03
CA MET A 170 8.43 -15.30 -8.76
C MET A 170 6.91 -15.40 -8.55
N ARG A 171 6.13 -14.58 -9.27
CA ARG A 171 4.67 -14.49 -9.11
C ARG A 171 3.99 -15.84 -9.38
N GLN A 172 3.14 -16.23 -8.43
CA GLN A 172 2.27 -17.41 -8.47
C GLN A 172 0.78 -17.02 -8.47
N VAL A 173 0.47 -15.80 -8.03
CA VAL A 173 -0.91 -15.31 -7.86
C VAL A 173 -1.25 -14.23 -8.89
N SER A 174 -2.48 -14.29 -9.39
CA SER A 174 -3.06 -13.34 -10.34
C SER A 174 -3.30 -11.96 -9.71
N ASP A 175 -3.35 -10.90 -10.51
CA ASP A 175 -3.80 -9.60 -10.00
C ASP A 175 -5.26 -9.68 -9.52
N ARG A 176 -6.11 -10.50 -10.16
CA ARG A 176 -7.49 -10.74 -9.68
C ARG A 176 -7.55 -11.17 -8.22
N GLU A 177 -6.75 -12.16 -7.83
CA GLU A 177 -6.72 -12.64 -6.44
C GLU A 177 -6.16 -11.59 -5.48
N ILE A 178 -5.12 -10.85 -5.90
CA ILE A 178 -4.61 -9.72 -5.10
C ILE A 178 -5.69 -8.68 -4.86
N LEU A 179 -6.45 -8.30 -5.90
CA LEU A 179 -7.47 -7.27 -5.83
C LEU A 179 -8.61 -7.63 -4.85
N LYS A 180 -8.85 -8.91 -4.55
CA LYS A 180 -9.83 -9.31 -3.51
C LYS A 180 -9.44 -8.79 -2.12
N LEU A 181 -8.15 -8.60 -1.86
CA LEU A 181 -7.61 -8.10 -0.59
C LEU A 181 -7.47 -6.58 -0.56
N LEU A 182 -7.58 -5.90 -1.71
CA LEU A 182 -7.40 -4.46 -1.81
C LEU A 182 -8.74 -3.74 -1.72
N VAL A 183 -8.70 -2.57 -1.07
CA VAL A 183 -9.86 -1.70 -0.87
C VAL A 183 -9.86 -0.54 -1.87
N ALA A 184 -11.02 0.07 -2.08
CA ALA A 184 -11.12 1.30 -2.88
C ALA A 184 -10.93 2.56 -2.03
N GLU A 185 -11.38 2.51 -0.78
CA GLU A 185 -11.56 3.68 0.07
C GLU A 185 -10.28 3.99 0.87
N ILE A 186 -9.96 5.28 0.96
CA ILE A 186 -8.95 5.78 1.89
C ILE A 186 -9.68 6.20 3.17
N LYS A 187 -9.56 5.38 4.23
CA LYS A 187 -10.11 5.66 5.56
C LYS A 187 -8.99 6.03 6.52
N PHE A 188 -8.35 7.17 6.29
CA PHE A 188 -7.31 7.68 7.17
C PHE A 188 -7.73 9.03 7.75
N GLN A 189 -7.84 9.08 9.08
CA GLN A 189 -8.40 10.23 9.81
C GLN A 189 -7.66 11.55 9.54
N GLU A 190 -6.38 11.51 9.17
CA GLU A 190 -5.62 12.75 8.90
C GLU A 190 -5.93 13.39 7.54
N VAL A 191 -6.58 12.68 6.62
CA VAL A 191 -6.94 13.16 5.28
C VAL A 191 -8.47 13.21 5.10
N ASP A 192 -9.21 13.06 6.20
CA ASP A 192 -10.66 12.99 6.21
C ASP A 192 -11.28 14.31 5.74
N ASN A 193 -11.95 14.30 4.58
CA ASN A 193 -12.64 15.46 4.05
C ASN A 193 -13.89 15.07 3.24
N PHE A 194 -14.81 16.04 3.11
CA PHE A 194 -16.10 15.84 2.45
C PHE A 194 -15.95 15.31 1.01
N ILE A 195 -15.04 15.89 0.23
CA ILE A 195 -14.82 15.54 -1.17
C ILE A 195 -14.32 14.09 -1.27
N LEU A 196 -13.35 13.72 -0.44
CA LEU A 196 -12.79 12.38 -0.39
C LEU A 196 -13.88 11.35 -0.07
N ASN A 197 -14.69 11.60 0.96
CA ASN A 197 -15.68 10.63 1.42
C ASN A 197 -16.93 10.55 0.55
N ARG A 198 -17.42 11.67 0.02
CA ARG A 198 -18.70 11.72 -0.69
C ARG A 198 -18.57 11.60 -2.19
N ILE A 199 -17.40 11.89 -2.75
CA ILE A 199 -17.19 11.89 -4.20
C ILE A 199 -16.13 10.87 -4.58
N VAL A 200 -14.90 11.02 -4.07
CA VAL A 200 -13.76 10.20 -4.52
C VAL A 200 -13.95 8.73 -4.11
N ASN A 201 -14.23 8.43 -2.84
CA ASN A 201 -14.37 7.06 -2.35
C ASN A 201 -15.50 6.28 -3.06
N PRO A 202 -16.72 6.83 -3.28
CA PRO A 202 -17.75 6.16 -4.07
C PRO A 202 -17.33 5.90 -5.52
N LEU A 203 -16.75 6.89 -6.20
CA LEU A 203 -16.28 6.74 -7.58
C LEU A 203 -15.20 5.65 -7.68
N MET A 204 -14.25 5.65 -6.75
CA MET A 204 -13.20 4.65 -6.67
C MET A 204 -13.75 3.25 -6.40
N THR A 205 -14.82 3.14 -5.61
CA THR A 205 -15.48 1.86 -5.30
C THR A 205 -16.16 1.29 -6.53
N ILE A 206 -16.94 2.10 -7.25
CA ILE A 206 -17.57 1.69 -8.51
C ILE A 206 -16.50 1.29 -9.53
N TYR A 207 -15.46 2.12 -9.66
CA TYR A 207 -14.38 1.87 -10.59
C TYR A 207 -13.63 0.55 -10.29
N LEU A 208 -13.27 0.31 -9.03
CA LEU A 208 -12.60 -0.94 -8.63
C LEU A 208 -13.51 -2.16 -8.87
N TRP A 209 -14.82 -2.02 -8.63
CA TRP A 209 -15.78 -3.07 -8.91
C TRP A 209 -15.81 -3.44 -10.40
N VAL A 210 -15.86 -2.45 -11.31
CA VAL A 210 -15.77 -2.68 -12.76
C VAL A 210 -14.44 -3.31 -13.14
N ALA A 211 -13.33 -2.76 -12.64
CA ALA A 211 -11.99 -3.25 -12.98
C ALA A 211 -11.78 -4.71 -12.54
N LYS A 212 -12.35 -5.14 -11.42
CA LYS A 212 -12.34 -6.54 -10.95
C LYS A 212 -13.05 -7.52 -11.90
N GLN A 213 -13.96 -7.03 -12.76
CA GLN A 213 -14.60 -7.85 -13.79
C GLN A 213 -13.71 -8.03 -15.04
N ILE A 214 -12.84 -7.05 -15.31
CA ILE A 214 -11.96 -7.03 -16.49
C ILE A 214 -10.62 -7.74 -16.19
N ILE A 215 -10.09 -7.56 -14.97
CA ILE A 215 -8.80 -8.11 -14.56
C ILE A 215 -8.99 -9.56 -14.11
N PHE A 216 -8.70 -10.50 -15.01
CA PHE A 216 -8.73 -11.94 -14.71
C PHE A 216 -7.34 -12.59 -14.57
N TRP A 217 -6.29 -11.89 -15.00
CA TRP A 217 -4.90 -12.32 -14.92
C TRP A 217 -4.25 -11.99 -13.57
#